data_AF-A0A069D4A2-F1
#
_entry.id   AF-A0A069D4A2-F1
#
_cell.length_a   1.000
_cell.length_b   1.000
_cell.length_c   1.000
_cell.angle_alpha   90.00
_cell.angle_beta   90.00
_cell.angle_gamma   90.00
#
_symmetry.space_group_name_H-M   'P 1'
#
loop_
_entity.id
_entity.type
_entity.pdbx_description
1 polymer ?
#
loop_
_entity_poly.entity_id
_entity_poly.type
_entity_poly.pdbx_seq_one_letter_code
_entity_poly.pdbx_strand_id
1 'polypeptide(L)'
;MYNISLIVDGSEKQIESWKATCSALLILKKTTTSTLSAGLSLNYDATALAPVIPILSWQQKLSRKWSLIAILPQRISLLNDTGKNGRISLSSELRTNQFYLYPEKEKYKDSYNYREILIQSGITYEHNFQPVIVYIKTGITQMINSKIVETGKKMSEHILSFNQDPAFFLSIGISLNP
;
A
#
# COMPACT_ATOMS: atom_id res chain seq x y z
N MET A 1 5.16 19.32 1.45
CA MET A 1 5.72 18.35 0.47
C MET A 1 4.62 18.02 -0.52
N TYR A 2 4.94 17.88 -1.80
CA TYR A 2 3.99 17.43 -2.81
C TYR A 2 4.60 16.27 -3.58
N ASN A 3 3.76 15.35 -4.04
CA ASN A 3 4.15 14.23 -4.88
C ASN A 3 3.11 14.07 -6.00
N ILE A 4 3.60 13.91 -7.22
CA ILE A 4 2.79 13.64 -8.40
C ILE A 4 3.34 12.35 -9.01
N SER A 5 2.45 11.42 -9.31
CA SER A 5 2.78 10.17 -9.98
C SER A 5 1.79 9.90 -11.11
N LEU A 6 2.32 9.38 -12.21
CA LEU A 6 1.56 8.88 -13.34
C LEU A 6 1.97 7.42 -13.53
N ILE A 7 0.99 6.54 -13.58
CA ILE A 7 1.18 5.10 -13.72
C ILE A 7 0.38 4.66 -14.94
N VAL A 8 1.04 3.99 -15.87
CA VAL A 8 0.39 3.26 -16.96
C VAL A 8 0.40 1.79 -16.58
N ASP A 9 -0.76 1.18 -16.58
CA ASP A 9 -1.01 -0.20 -16.16
C ASP A 9 -1.58 -0.98 -17.34
N GLY A 10 -1.13 -2.21 -17.51
CA GLY A 10 -1.44 -3.02 -18.68
C GLY A 10 -1.21 -4.50 -18.43
N SER A 11 -1.78 -5.31 -19.30
CA SER A 11 -1.57 -6.75 -19.33
C SER A 11 -0.67 -7.14 -20.50
N GLU A 12 -0.40 -8.43 -20.61
CA GLU A 12 0.24 -9.03 -21.79
C GLU A 12 -0.49 -8.76 -23.12
N LYS A 13 -1.76 -8.36 -23.08
CA LYS A 13 -2.58 -8.11 -24.28
C LYS A 13 -2.57 -6.64 -24.69
N GLN A 14 -2.74 -5.73 -23.74
CA GLN A 14 -2.91 -4.30 -24.02
C GLN A 14 -2.66 -3.41 -22.80
N ILE A 15 -2.55 -2.10 -23.05
CA ILE A 15 -2.64 -1.09 -21.98
C ILE A 15 -4.08 -1.05 -21.49
N GLU A 16 -4.28 -1.26 -20.19
CA GLU A 16 -5.62 -1.43 -19.61
C GLU A 16 -6.07 -0.20 -18.83
N SER A 17 -5.15 0.56 -18.22
CA SER A 17 -5.51 1.81 -17.55
C SER A 17 -4.35 2.77 -17.39
N TRP A 18 -4.68 4.04 -17.25
CA TRP A 18 -3.77 5.07 -16.77
C TRP A 18 -4.31 5.62 -15.45
N LYS A 19 -3.41 5.80 -14.49
CA LYS A 19 -3.71 6.25 -13.14
C LYS A 19 -2.84 7.46 -12.84
N ALA A 20 -3.43 8.52 -12.32
CA ALA A 20 -2.68 9.68 -11.86
C ALA A 20 -3.00 9.95 -10.39
N THR A 21 -1.97 10.09 -9.57
CA THR A 21 -2.12 10.46 -8.16
C THR A 21 -1.33 11.72 -7.87
N CYS A 22 -2.01 12.73 -7.34
CA CYS A 22 -1.42 13.96 -6.84
C CYS A 22 -1.68 14.03 -5.33
N SER A 23 -0.63 14.14 -4.54
CA SER A 23 -0.75 14.27 -3.09
C SER A 23 0.01 15.49 -2.59
N ALA A 24 -0.59 16.19 -1.64
CA ALA A 24 0.01 17.34 -0.97
C ALA A 24 -0.10 17.14 0.54
N LEU A 25 1.02 17.32 1.25
CA LEU A 25 1.12 17.15 2.69
C LEU A 25 1.74 18.41 3.33
N LEU A 26 1.02 19.00 4.27
CA LEU A 26 1.47 20.13 5.08
C LEU A 26 1.93 19.64 6.44
N ILE A 27 3.10 20.10 6.87
CA ILE A 27 3.61 19.84 8.22
C ILE A 27 2.87 20.78 9.16
N LEU A 28 2.03 20.22 10.03
CA LEU A 28 1.25 20.98 11.01
C LEU A 28 2.08 21.30 12.26
N LYS A 29 2.90 20.33 12.68
CA LYS A 29 3.74 20.46 13.87
C LYS A 29 5.02 19.67 13.68
N LYS A 30 6.15 20.28 14.03
CA LYS A 30 7.46 19.62 14.02
C LYS A 30 8.23 19.99 15.28
N THR A 31 8.62 18.97 16.04
CA THR A 31 9.51 19.08 17.21
C THR A 31 10.75 18.22 16.98
N THR A 32 11.65 18.17 17.96
CA THR A 32 12.84 17.30 17.92
C THR A 32 12.49 15.80 17.94
N THR A 33 11.30 15.43 18.43
CA THR A 33 10.86 14.04 18.61
C THR A 33 9.59 13.69 17.85
N SER A 34 8.85 14.66 17.31
CA SER A 34 7.54 14.42 16.72
C SER A 34 7.33 15.25 15.48
N THR A 35 6.76 14.65 14.43
CA THR A 35 6.32 15.35 13.23
C THR A 35 4.89 14.93 12.93
N LEU A 36 3.99 15.91 12.91
CA LEU A 36 2.60 15.75 12.53
C LEU A 36 2.37 16.50 11.23
N SER A 37 1.72 15.85 10.28
CA SER A 37 1.41 16.40 8.96
C SER A 37 0.04 15.93 8.51
N ALA A 38 -0.66 16.78 7.77
CA ALA A 38 -1.96 16.47 7.20
C ALA A 38 -2.00 16.90 5.74
N GLY A 39 -2.83 16.24 4.95
CA GLY A 39 -2.86 16.46 3.52
C GLY A 39 -3.99 15.72 2.83
N LEU A 40 -3.97 15.78 1.51
CA LEU A 40 -4.94 15.14 0.64
C LEU A 40 -4.22 14.43 -0.49
N SER A 41 -4.80 13.33 -0.93
CA SER A 41 -4.45 12.62 -2.16
C SER A 41 -5.62 12.69 -3.12
N LEU A 42 -5.41 13.31 -4.27
CA LEU A 42 -6.29 13.27 -5.42
C LEU A 42 -5.89 12.07 -6.27
N ASN A 43 -6.84 11.19 -6.54
CA ASN A 43 -6.62 9.98 -7.32
C ASN A 43 -7.53 10.00 -8.54
N TYR A 44 -6.91 10.12 -9.71
CA TYR A 44 -7.55 9.85 -10.99
C TYR A 44 -7.29 8.39 -11.34
N ASP A 45 -8.22 7.54 -10.91
CA ASP A 45 -8.29 6.12 -11.23
C ASP A 45 -9.79 5.78 -11.24
N ALA A 46 -10.32 5.30 -12.36
CA ALA A 46 -11.74 4.94 -12.49
C ALA A 46 -12.18 3.90 -11.44
N THR A 47 -11.22 3.16 -10.89
CA THR A 47 -11.42 2.13 -9.88
C THR A 47 -11.08 2.58 -8.45
N ALA A 48 -10.66 3.83 -8.22
CA ALA A 48 -10.34 4.35 -6.90
C ALA A 48 -11.52 4.25 -5.92
N LEU A 49 -11.23 3.94 -4.65
CA LEU A 49 -12.26 3.90 -3.59
C LEU A 49 -12.92 5.27 -3.40
N ALA A 50 -12.11 6.32 -3.46
CA ALA A 50 -12.56 7.71 -3.44
C ALA A 50 -11.61 8.55 -4.30
N PRO A 51 -12.13 9.54 -5.05
CA PRO A 51 -11.32 10.45 -5.85
C PRO A 51 -10.42 11.35 -4.98
N VAL A 52 -10.80 11.58 -3.72
CA VAL A 52 -10.05 12.36 -2.74
C VAL A 52 -9.92 11.55 -1.45
N ILE A 53 -8.69 11.37 -0.97
CA ILE A 53 -8.39 10.63 0.27
C ILE A 53 -7.62 11.55 1.23
N PRO A 54 -8.10 11.76 2.47
CA PRO A 54 -7.33 12.48 3.46
C PRO A 54 -6.13 11.67 3.94
N ILE A 55 -4.99 12.33 4.10
CA ILE A 55 -3.77 11.75 4.63
C ILE A 55 -3.46 12.42 5.98
N LEU A 56 -3.30 11.60 7.02
CA LEU A 56 -2.73 12.04 8.29
C LEU A 56 -1.43 11.28 8.54
N SER A 57 -0.33 12.01 8.68
CA SER A 57 0.99 11.43 8.96
C SER A 57 1.47 11.90 10.33
N TRP A 58 1.75 10.94 11.21
CA TRP A 58 2.31 11.17 12.52
C TRP A 58 3.53 10.29 12.73
N GLN A 59 4.67 10.92 12.94
CA GLN A 59 5.91 10.26 13.31
C GLN A 59 6.30 10.71 14.72
N GLN A 60 6.58 9.76 15.60
CA GLN A 60 7.01 10.03 16.97
C GLN A 60 8.17 9.14 17.38
N LYS A 61 9.27 9.75 17.78
CA LYS A 61 10.39 9.08 18.44
C LYS A 61 10.02 8.83 19.90
N LEU A 62 9.88 7.56 20.27
CA LEU A 62 9.51 7.14 21.63
C LEU A 62 10.74 7.03 22.53
N SER A 63 11.88 6.61 21.97
CA SER A 63 13.15 6.52 22.69
C SER A 63 14.33 6.56 21.71
N ARG A 64 15.56 6.31 22.19
CA ARG A 64 16.76 6.24 21.32
C ARG A 64 16.62 5.20 20.21
N LYS A 65 15.94 4.07 20.48
CA LYS A 65 15.79 2.94 19.55
C LYS A 65 14.39 2.79 18.97
N TRP A 66 13.37 3.29 19.67
CA TRP A 66 11.97 3.09 19.28
C TRP A 66 11.35 4.32 18.60
N SER A 67 10.64 4.08 17.51
CA SER A 67 9.86 5.11 16.79
C SER A 67 8.51 4.56 16.35
N LEU A 68 7.48 5.40 16.40
CA LEU A 68 6.15 5.15 15.86
C LEU A 68 5.97 5.96 14.58
N ILE A 69 5.43 5.33 13.53
CA ILE A 69 5.06 5.97 12.28
C ILE A 69 3.63 5.54 11.95
N ALA A 70 2.70 6.49 11.88
CA ALA A 70 1.35 6.30 11.40
C ALA A 70 1.13 7.18 10.18
N ILE A 71 0.71 6.59 9.06
CA ILE A 71 0.34 7.29 7.83
C ILE A 71 -1.05 6.77 7.46
N LEU A 72 -2.09 7.45 7.92
CA LEU A 72 -3.47 6.99 7.74
C LEU A 72 -4.03 7.45 6.39
N PRO A 73 -4.83 6.59 5.71
CA PRO A 73 -5.26 5.25 6.13
C PRO A 73 -4.27 4.11 5.79
N GLN A 74 -3.12 4.42 5.21
CA GLN A 74 -2.23 3.45 4.57
C GLN A 74 -1.52 2.49 5.54
N ARG A 75 -0.94 2.96 6.65
CA ARG A 75 -0.15 2.11 7.55
C ARG A 75 0.04 2.67 8.95
N ILE A 76 0.31 1.77 9.89
CA ILE A 76 0.86 2.07 11.22
C ILE A 76 2.02 1.11 11.48
N SER A 77 3.15 1.64 11.94
CA SER A 77 4.40 0.92 12.14
C SER A 77 5.08 1.34 13.44
N LEU A 78 5.49 0.36 14.24
CA LEU A 78 6.39 0.53 15.37
C LEU A 78 7.76 -0.03 14.98
N LEU A 79 8.79 0.81 15.06
CA LEU A 79 10.15 0.50 14.62
C LEU A 79 11.10 0.46 15.81
N ASN A 80 12.01 -0.51 15.80
CA ASN A 80 13.10 -0.66 16.75
C ASN A 80 14.43 -0.81 16.00
N ASP A 81 15.34 0.14 16.17
CA ASP A 81 16.71 0.01 15.68
C ASP A 81 17.52 -0.93 16.62
N THR A 82 17.85 -2.11 16.09
CA THR A 82 18.54 -3.19 16.82
C THR A 82 20.03 -3.21 16.47
N GLY A 83 20.87 -2.85 17.43
CA GLY A 83 22.32 -2.78 17.22
C GLY A 83 22.73 -1.61 16.34
N LYS A 84 23.76 -1.79 15.51
CA LYS A 84 24.25 -0.77 14.56
C LYS A 84 23.63 -0.90 13.16
N ASN A 85 23.28 -2.12 12.75
CA ASN A 85 22.94 -2.46 11.37
C ASN A 85 21.58 -3.16 11.22
N GLY A 86 20.85 -3.40 12.31
CA GLY A 86 19.59 -4.12 12.29
C GLY A 86 18.40 -3.22 12.61
N ARG A 87 17.23 -3.58 12.09
CA ARG A 87 15.96 -2.96 12.44
C ARG A 87 14.86 -4.01 12.49
N ILE A 88 14.03 -3.95 13.53
CA ILE A 88 12.78 -4.70 13.61
C ILE A 88 11.64 -3.71 13.44
N SER A 89 10.62 -4.04 12.66
CA SER A 89 9.37 -3.28 12.61
C SER A 89 8.17 -4.20 12.79
N LEU A 90 7.20 -3.74 13.56
CA LEU A 90 5.86 -4.31 13.62
C LEU A 90 4.93 -3.35 12.90
N SER A 91 4.33 -3.79 11.80
CA SER A 91 3.55 -2.92 10.92
C SER A 91 2.22 -3.56 10.56
N SER A 92 1.19 -2.72 10.44
CA SER A 92 -0.06 -3.04 9.78
C SER A 92 -0.25 -2.10 8.60
N GLU A 93 -0.39 -2.66 7.41
CA GLU A 93 -0.41 -1.93 6.14
C GLU A 93 -1.66 -2.30 5.34
N LEU A 94 -2.37 -1.28 4.86
CA LEU A 94 -3.39 -1.43 3.84
C LEU A 94 -2.72 -1.61 2.47
N ARG A 95 -3.05 -2.69 1.77
CA ARG A 95 -2.61 -2.98 0.41
C ARG A 95 -3.79 -3.12 -0.52
N THR A 96 -3.56 -2.77 -1.77
CA THR A 96 -4.53 -2.96 -2.85
C THR A 96 -3.87 -3.78 -3.94
N ASN A 97 -4.46 -4.93 -4.28
CA ASN A 97 -4.06 -5.73 -5.43
C ASN A 97 -5.06 -5.53 -6.56
N GLN A 98 -4.59 -5.58 -7.81
CA GLN A 98 -5.42 -5.47 -9.00
C GLN A 98 -4.92 -6.47 -10.05
N PHE A 99 -5.85 -7.23 -10.62
CA PHE A 99 -5.59 -8.24 -11.64
C PHE A 99 -6.60 -8.10 -12.78
N TYR A 100 -6.15 -8.29 -14.02
CA TYR A 100 -7.01 -8.26 -15.21
C TYR A 100 -7.44 -9.70 -15.58
N LEU A 101 -8.74 -9.89 -15.80
CA LEU A 101 -9.35 -11.17 -16.17
C LEU A 101 -9.93 -11.08 -17.58
N TYR A 102 -9.65 -12.08 -18.41
CA TYR A 102 -10.13 -12.19 -19.80
C TYR A 102 -10.97 -13.45 -19.97
N PRO A 103 -12.30 -13.39 -19.78
CA PRO A 103 -13.15 -14.57 -19.98
C PRO A 103 -13.21 -14.97 -21.47
N GLU A 104 -13.04 -16.26 -21.75
CA GLU A 104 -12.96 -16.81 -23.12
C GLU A 104 -14.30 -16.91 -23.87
N LYS A 105 -15.43 -16.46 -23.30
CA LYS A 105 -16.77 -16.65 -23.89
C LYS A 105 -17.32 -15.36 -24.49
N GLU A 106 -17.84 -15.43 -25.72
CA GLU A 106 -18.48 -14.35 -26.50
C GLU A 106 -19.57 -13.54 -25.78
N LYS A 107 -20.08 -14.03 -24.64
CA LYS A 107 -21.12 -13.39 -23.84
C LYS A 107 -20.58 -12.36 -22.82
N TYR A 108 -19.27 -12.30 -22.61
CA TYR A 108 -18.64 -11.39 -21.64
C TYR A 108 -17.81 -10.33 -22.35
N LYS A 109 -17.64 -9.16 -21.70
CA LYS A 109 -16.86 -8.06 -22.27
C LYS A 109 -15.36 -8.35 -22.27
N ASP A 110 -14.62 -7.55 -23.05
CA ASP A 110 -13.22 -7.80 -23.39
C ASP A 110 -12.26 -7.90 -22.19
N SER A 111 -12.51 -7.18 -21.07
CA SER A 111 -11.72 -7.37 -19.84
C SER A 111 -12.49 -7.01 -18.55
N TYR A 112 -12.13 -7.68 -17.46
CA TYR A 112 -12.62 -7.43 -16.11
C TYR A 112 -11.45 -7.15 -15.16
N ASN A 113 -11.68 -6.28 -14.18
CA ASN A 113 -10.76 -5.98 -13.10
C ASN A 113 -11.17 -6.70 -11.83
N TYR A 114 -10.28 -7.55 -11.35
CA TYR A 114 -10.35 -8.11 -10.02
C TYR A 114 -9.51 -7.28 -9.06
N ARG A 115 -10.13 -6.75 -7.99
CA ARG A 115 -9.45 -5.89 -7.02
C ARG A 115 -9.67 -6.36 -5.59
N GLU A 116 -8.60 -6.38 -4.82
CA GLU A 116 -8.61 -6.73 -3.40
C GLU A 116 -8.06 -5.57 -2.58
N ILE A 117 -8.68 -5.30 -1.44
CA ILE A 117 -8.15 -4.46 -0.38
C ILE A 117 -7.85 -5.37 0.81
N LEU A 118 -6.58 -5.39 1.19
CA LEU A 118 -6.02 -6.30 2.18
C LEU A 118 -5.36 -5.49 3.31
N ILE A 119 -5.42 -6.00 4.53
CA ILE A 119 -4.57 -5.56 5.64
C ILE A 119 -3.48 -6.60 5.82
N GLN A 120 -2.22 -6.19 5.68
CA GLN A 120 -1.07 -7.00 6.05
C GLN A 120 -0.52 -6.53 7.37
N SER A 121 -0.68 -7.36 8.40
CA SER A 121 -0.13 -7.13 9.72
C SER A 121 1.00 -8.11 9.98
N GLY A 122 2.17 -7.62 10.33
CA GLY A 122 3.34 -8.49 10.44
C GLY A 122 4.57 -7.84 11.04
N ILE A 123 5.58 -8.67 11.25
CA ILE A 123 6.90 -8.29 11.70
C ILE A 123 7.87 -8.31 10.53
N THR A 124 8.77 -7.34 10.48
CA THR A 124 9.86 -7.27 9.51
C THR A 124 11.17 -7.16 10.27
N TYR A 125 12.17 -7.95 9.88
CA TYR A 125 13.55 -7.74 10.27
C TYR A 125 14.36 -7.32 9.04
N GLU A 126 15.11 -6.24 9.17
CA GLU A 126 16.02 -5.72 8.15
C GLU A 126 17.44 -5.70 8.70
N HIS A 127 18.41 -6.12 7.88
CA HIS A 127 19.83 -6.05 8.20
C HIS A 127 20.61 -5.38 7.08
N ASN A 128 21.44 -4.39 7.43
CA ASN A 128 22.30 -3.65 6.52
C ASN A 128 23.71 -4.27 6.47
N PHE A 129 24.04 -4.90 5.35
CA PHE A 129 25.36 -5.45 5.04
C PHE A 129 26.24 -4.50 4.21
N GLN A 130 25.72 -3.33 3.82
CA GLN A 130 26.34 -2.25 3.04
C GLN A 130 27.21 -2.71 1.83
N PRO A 131 26.78 -2.44 0.59
CA PRO A 131 25.71 -1.52 0.16
C PRO A 131 24.33 -2.18 0.11
N VAL A 132 24.15 -3.35 0.74
CA VAL A 132 22.94 -4.15 0.59
C VAL A 132 22.17 -4.22 1.90
N ILE A 133 20.85 -4.02 1.84
CA ILE A 133 19.93 -4.31 2.93
C ILE A 133 19.14 -5.57 2.56
N VAL A 134 19.11 -6.53 3.46
CA VAL A 134 18.27 -7.73 3.32
C VAL A 134 17.15 -7.64 4.33
N TYR A 135 15.94 -8.02 3.92
CA TYR A 135 14.81 -8.10 4.83
C TYR A 135 14.07 -9.43 4.73
N ILE A 136 13.45 -9.79 5.86
CA ILE A 136 12.46 -10.84 5.97
C ILE A 136 11.23 -10.26 6.66
N LYS A 137 10.05 -10.47 6.07
CA LYS A 137 8.76 -10.00 6.56
C LYS A 137 7.78 -11.16 6.62
N THR A 138 7.06 -11.29 7.72
CA THR A 138 6.06 -12.34 7.89
C THR A 138 4.90 -11.86 8.74
N GLY A 139 3.73 -12.48 8.58
CA GLY A 139 2.55 -12.13 9.36
C GLY A 139 1.27 -12.68 8.75
N ILE A 140 0.18 -11.95 8.96
CA ILE A 140 -1.16 -12.31 8.54
C ILE A 140 -1.68 -11.26 7.55
N THR A 141 -2.25 -11.73 6.45
CA THR A 141 -3.00 -10.95 5.48
C THR A 141 -4.48 -11.21 5.72
N GLN A 142 -5.26 -10.15 5.94
CA GLN A 142 -6.71 -10.21 6.05
C GLN A 142 -7.34 -9.45 4.89
N MET A 143 -8.28 -10.06 4.19
CA MET A 143 -9.04 -9.39 3.14
C MET A 143 -10.17 -8.57 3.76
N ILE A 144 -10.18 -7.26 3.51
CA ILE A 144 -11.30 -6.38 3.91
C ILE A 144 -12.40 -6.43 2.85
N ASN A 145 -11.99 -6.39 1.58
CA ASN A 145 -12.92 -6.27 0.47
C ASN A 145 -12.29 -6.84 -0.78
N SER A 146 -13.06 -7.57 -1.57
CA SER A 146 -12.63 -8.10 -2.84
C SER A 146 -13.81 -8.04 -3.82
N LYS A 147 -13.57 -7.38 -4.96
CA LYS A 147 -14.60 -7.09 -5.96
C LYS A 147 -14.12 -7.40 -7.36
N ILE A 148 -15.01 -7.93 -8.18
CA ILE A 148 -14.84 -8.03 -9.63
C ILE A 148 -15.71 -6.95 -10.28
N VAL A 149 -15.08 -6.13 -11.12
CA VAL A 149 -15.71 -5.00 -11.83
C VAL A 149 -15.33 -5.10 -13.30
N GLU A 150 -16.20 -4.67 -14.20
CA GLU A 150 -15.85 -4.50 -15.61
C GLU A 150 -14.73 -3.44 -15.75
N THR A 151 -13.76 -3.65 -16.65
CA THR A 151 -12.67 -2.68 -16.83
C THR A 151 -13.18 -1.31 -17.23
N GLY A 152 -12.66 -0.25 -16.59
CA GLY A 152 -13.07 1.13 -16.82
C GLY A 152 -14.32 1.60 -16.06
N LYS A 153 -14.98 0.72 -15.30
CA LYS A 153 -16.15 1.08 -14.46
C LYS A 153 -15.80 1.27 -12.99
N LYS A 154 -16.70 1.98 -12.27
CA LYS A 154 -16.55 2.30 -10.85
C LYS A 154 -16.72 1.06 -9.97
N MET A 155 -16.00 0.98 -8.85
CA MET A 155 -16.12 -0.09 -7.84
C MET A 155 -17.52 -0.25 -7.21
N SER A 156 -18.42 0.74 -7.37
CA SER A 156 -19.82 0.62 -6.98
C SER A 156 -20.59 -0.36 -7.86
N GLU A 157 -20.25 -0.47 -9.14
CA GLU A 157 -20.90 -1.32 -10.15
C GLU A 157 -20.26 -2.72 -10.22
N HIS A 158 -20.02 -3.31 -9.05
CA HIS A 158 -19.39 -4.62 -8.93
C HIS A 158 -20.35 -5.75 -9.28
N ILE A 159 -19.80 -6.81 -9.89
CA ILE A 159 -20.55 -7.98 -10.34
C ILE A 159 -20.58 -9.05 -9.24
N LEU A 160 -19.48 -9.17 -8.51
CA LEU A 160 -19.27 -10.14 -7.43
C LEU A 160 -18.43 -9.52 -6.32
N SER A 161 -18.81 -9.81 -5.07
CA SER A 161 -18.03 -9.50 -3.86
C SER A 161 -17.79 -10.79 -3.09
N PHE A 162 -16.62 -10.94 -2.49
CA PHE A 162 -16.30 -12.08 -1.64
C PHE A 162 -15.32 -11.70 -0.54
N ASN A 163 -15.32 -12.48 0.54
CA ASN A 163 -14.38 -12.36 1.64
C ASN A 163 -13.58 -13.66 1.71
N GLN A 164 -12.27 -13.54 1.91
CA GLN A 164 -11.38 -14.67 2.15
C GLN A 164 -10.96 -14.70 3.62
N ASP A 165 -10.75 -15.90 4.15
CA ASP A 165 -10.21 -16.09 5.48
C ASP A 165 -8.78 -15.53 5.58
N PRO A 166 -8.33 -15.10 6.79
CA PRO A 166 -6.98 -14.61 6.97
C PRO A 166 -5.92 -15.65 6.56
N ALA A 167 -4.90 -15.19 5.82
CA ALA A 167 -3.84 -16.03 5.29
C ALA A 167 -2.47 -15.63 5.87
N PHE A 168 -1.62 -16.62 6.14
CA PHE A 168 -0.23 -16.37 6.53
C PHE A 168 0.61 -15.95 5.31
N PHE A 169 1.57 -15.05 5.51
CA PHE A 169 2.51 -14.67 4.44
C PHE A 169 3.96 -14.66 4.92
N LEU A 170 4.87 -14.89 3.97
CA LEU A 170 6.31 -14.75 4.11
C LEU A 170 6.85 -14.01 2.89
N SER A 171 7.66 -12.99 3.11
CA SER A 171 8.30 -12.18 2.08
C SER A 171 9.76 -11.98 2.44
N ILE A 172 10.63 -12.18 1.46
CA ILE A 172 12.08 -11.99 1.57
C ILE A 172 12.48 -11.07 0.43
N GLY A 173 13.35 -10.10 0.71
CA GLY A 173 13.81 -9.19 -0.32
C GLY A 173 15.14 -8.56 0.00
N ILE A 174 15.69 -7.92 -1.03
CA ILE A 174 17.00 -7.30 -1.03
C ILE A 174 16.84 -5.91 -1.63
N SER A 175 17.45 -4.89 -1.03
CA SER A 175 17.50 -3.54 -1.57
C SER A 175 18.91 -2.98 -1.55
N LEU A 176 19.21 -2.13 -2.52
CA LEU A 176 20.48 -1.40 -2.58
C LEU A 176 20.37 -0.12 -1.75
N ASN A 177 21.36 0.10 -0.91
CA ASN A 177 21.57 1.29 -0.10
C ASN A 177 22.92 1.91 -0.52
N PRO A 178 22.94 2.65 -1.65
CA PRO A 178 24.14 3.29 -2.17
C PRO A 178 24.67 4.41 -1.27
#